data_AF-A0A2I1HQE5-F1
#
_entry.id   AF-A0A2I1HQE5-F1
#
_cell.length_a   1.000
_cell.length_b   1.000
_cell.length_c   1.000
_cell.angle_alpha   90.00
_cell.angle_beta   90.00
_cell.angle_gamma   90.00
#
_symmetry.space_group_name_H-M   'P 1'
#
loop_
_entity.id
_entity.type
_entity.pdbx_description
1 polymer ?
#
loop_
_entity_poly.entity_id
_entity_poly.type
_entity_poly.pdbx_seq_one_letter_code
_entity_poly.pdbx_strand_id
1 'polypeptide(L)'
;FYYGLAQICKSIEKLHVVIDYEESPGVVKLIEMQTQIKYVSIDGYYVECKKITQALEKHVNSIIHLEIKYYTSAIHFLIPKLINLRYLKVVDYYIFKSS
;
A
#
# COMPACT_ATOMS: atom_id res chain seq x y z
N PHE A 1 1.19 -11.48 -15.71
CA PHE A 1 1.70 -12.10 -14.47
C PHE A 1 0.80 -11.82 -13.27
N TYR A 2 0.77 -10.60 -12.71
CA TYR A 2 0.01 -10.30 -11.46
C TYR A 2 -1.50 -10.61 -11.52
N TYR A 3 -2.15 -10.44 -12.67
CA TYR A 3 -3.55 -10.86 -12.83
C TYR A 3 -3.76 -12.37 -12.63
N GLY A 4 -2.82 -13.20 -13.07
CA GLY A 4 -2.88 -14.65 -12.83
C GLY A 4 -2.68 -14.97 -11.35
N LEU A 5 -1.72 -14.30 -10.68
CA LEU A 5 -1.58 -14.40 -9.24
C LEU A 5 -2.86 -13.97 -8.51
N ALA A 6 -3.51 -12.90 -8.96
CA ALA A 6 -4.75 -12.41 -8.36
C ALA A 6 -5.91 -13.43 -8.47
N GLN A 7 -5.86 -14.35 -9.43
CA GLN A 7 -6.85 -15.42 -9.58
C GLN A 7 -6.61 -16.57 -8.59
N ILE A 8 -5.35 -16.87 -8.28
CA ILE A 8 -4.96 -18.07 -7.51
C ILE A 8 -4.61 -17.73 -6.06
N CYS A 9 -3.82 -16.67 -5.84
CA CYS A 9 -3.35 -16.25 -4.54
C CYS A 9 -4.39 -15.34 -3.87
N LYS A 10 -5.05 -15.88 -2.83
CA LYS A 10 -6.07 -15.17 -2.04
C LYS A 10 -5.66 -14.95 -0.58
N SER A 11 -4.52 -15.50 -0.14
CA SER A 11 -4.12 -15.53 1.27
C SER A 11 -2.81 -14.79 1.55
N ILE A 12 -2.44 -13.83 0.72
CA ILE A 12 -1.25 -13.00 0.95
C ILE A 12 -1.56 -12.00 2.07
N GLU A 13 -0.94 -12.20 3.24
CA GLU A 13 -1.15 -11.32 4.40
C GLU A 13 -0.08 -10.22 4.53
N LYS A 14 1.08 -10.40 3.91
CA LYS A 14 2.21 -9.47 3.95
C LYS A 14 2.53 -8.97 2.56
N LEU A 15 2.53 -7.65 2.41
CA LEU A 15 2.76 -6.96 1.15
C LEU A 15 3.86 -5.93 1.32
N HIS A 16 4.83 -5.95 0.40
CA HIS A 16 5.77 -4.86 0.20
C HIS A 16 5.64 -4.41 -1.25
N VAL A 17 5.24 -3.15 -1.46
CA VAL A 17 5.08 -2.56 -2.80
C VAL A 17 6.09 -1.44 -2.97
N VAL A 18 6.89 -1.54 -4.03
CA VAL A 18 7.80 -0.48 -4.48
C VAL A 18 7.25 0.07 -5.78
N ILE A 19 7.02 1.38 -5.83
CA ILE A 19 6.43 2.09 -6.96
C ILE A 19 7.41 3.19 -7.37
N ASP A 20 7.80 3.18 -8.64
CA ASP A 20 8.79 4.10 -9.19
C ASP A 20 8.13 5.19 -10.06
N TYR A 21 7.30 4.77 -11.03
CA TYR A 21 6.67 5.70 -12.00
C TYR A 21 5.15 5.64 -12.03
N GLU A 22 4.55 4.45 -11.97
CA GLU A 22 3.10 4.29 -12.03
C GLU A 22 2.61 3.06 -11.26
N GLU A 23 1.37 3.15 -10.76
CA GLU A 23 0.73 2.05 -10.06
C GLU A 23 0.30 0.95 -11.05
N SER A 24 0.89 -0.23 -10.94
CA SER A 24 0.54 -1.38 -11.78
C SER A 24 -0.91 -1.83 -11.55
N PRO A 25 -1.79 -1.80 -12.58
CA PRO A 25 -3.16 -2.27 -12.45
C PRO A 25 -3.27 -3.75 -12.02
N GLY A 26 -2.27 -4.56 -12.39
CA GLY A 26 -2.19 -5.96 -11.96
C GLY A 26 -1.87 -6.12 -10.47
N VAL A 27 -1.01 -5.27 -9.92
CA VAL A 27 -0.70 -5.26 -8.46
C VAL A 27 -1.91 -4.76 -7.68
N VAL A 28 -2.56 -3.69 -8.14
CA VAL A 28 -3.83 -3.22 -7.56
C VAL A 28 -4.84 -4.36 -7.51
N LYS A 29 -5.02 -5.08 -8.62
CA LYS A 29 -5.94 -6.23 -8.68
C LYS A 29 -5.56 -7.36 -7.73
N LEU A 30 -4.28 -7.62 -7.56
CA LEU A 30 -3.78 -8.62 -6.62
C LEU A 30 -4.17 -8.25 -5.18
N ILE A 31 -3.95 -6.99 -4.77
CA ILE A 31 -4.32 -6.49 -3.43
C ILE A 31 -5.82 -6.63 -3.19
N GLU A 32 -6.65 -6.24 -4.16
CA GLU A 32 -8.11 -6.35 -4.03
C GLU A 32 -8.62 -7.77 -3.80
N MET A 33 -7.87 -8.76 -4.26
CA MET A 33 -8.28 -10.16 -4.28
C MET A 33 -7.87 -10.94 -3.04
N GLN A 34 -7.10 -10.34 -2.13
CA GLN A 34 -6.73 -11.02 -0.89
C GLN A 34 -7.94 -11.12 0.05
N THR A 35 -7.99 -12.15 0.89
CA THR A 35 -9.03 -12.30 1.91
C THR A 35 -8.77 -11.39 3.10
N GLN A 36 -7.49 -11.19 3.43
CA GLN A 36 -7.05 -10.27 4.46
C GLN A 36 -5.59 -9.86 4.22
N ILE A 37 -5.28 -8.61 4.52
CA ILE A 37 -3.90 -8.10 4.56
C ILE A 37 -3.63 -7.56 5.96
N LYS A 38 -2.50 -7.97 6.54
CA LYS A 38 -2.11 -7.61 7.92
C LYS A 38 -0.92 -6.67 7.96
N TYR A 39 0.05 -6.90 7.08
CA TYR A 39 1.33 -6.18 7.06
C TYR A 39 1.53 -5.52 5.71
N VAL A 40 1.64 -4.19 5.71
CA VAL A 40 1.80 -3.39 4.51
C VAL A 40 3.06 -2.56 4.62
N SER A 41 3.90 -2.59 3.60
CA SER A 41 4.98 -1.64 3.40
C SER A 41 4.88 -1.05 2.00
N ILE A 42 4.87 0.28 1.90
CA ILE A 42 4.78 1.02 0.64
C ILE A 42 6.02 1.90 0.53
N ASP A 43 6.70 1.78 -0.60
CA ASP A 43 7.83 2.60 -1.01
C ASP A 43 7.45 3.31 -2.31
N GLY A 44 6.91 4.51 -2.19
CA GLY A 44 6.33 5.27 -3.31
C GLY A 44 7.22 6.44 -3.70
N TYR A 45 8.22 6.19 -4.55
CA TYR A 45 9.05 7.27 -5.08
C TYR A 45 8.23 8.10 -6.08
N TYR A 46 8.09 9.40 -5.84
CA TYR A 46 7.52 10.39 -6.77
C TYR A 46 6.07 10.17 -7.26
N VAL A 47 5.34 9.17 -6.74
CA VAL A 47 4.00 8.77 -7.23
C VAL A 47 2.96 8.79 -6.12
N GLU A 48 1.81 9.38 -6.41
CA GLU A 48 0.64 9.30 -5.55
C GLU A 48 0.08 7.86 -5.58
N CYS A 49 0.22 7.12 -4.48
CA CYS A 49 -0.15 5.70 -4.37
C CYS A 49 -1.67 5.49 -4.24
N LYS A 50 -2.47 6.21 -5.02
CA LYS A 50 -3.92 6.35 -4.83
C LYS A 50 -4.67 5.04 -5.08
N LYS A 51 -4.41 4.33 -6.18
CA LYS A 51 -5.13 3.09 -6.52
C LYS A 51 -4.79 1.96 -5.55
N ILE A 52 -3.54 1.86 -5.14
CA ILE A 52 -3.06 0.90 -4.13
C ILE A 52 -3.69 1.23 -2.79
N THR A 53 -3.71 2.50 -2.40
CA THR A 53 -4.38 2.93 -1.17
C THR A 53 -5.87 2.58 -1.18
N GLN A 54 -6.57 2.84 -2.29
CA GLN A 54 -7.97 2.47 -2.48
C GLN A 54 -8.19 0.95 -2.40
N ALA A 55 -7.32 0.15 -2.99
CA ALA A 55 -7.41 -1.32 -2.90
C ALA A 55 -7.22 -1.82 -1.45
N LEU A 56 -6.34 -1.16 -0.68
CA LEU A 56 -6.13 -1.45 0.74
C LEU A 56 -7.33 -1.08 1.62
N GLU A 57 -8.26 -0.23 1.15
CA GLU A 57 -9.47 0.11 1.92
C GLU A 57 -10.34 -1.11 2.24
N LYS A 58 -10.30 -2.15 1.39
CA LYS A 58 -11.01 -3.42 1.63
C LYS A 58 -10.47 -4.20 2.84
N HIS A 59 -9.25 -3.87 3.29
CA HIS A 59 -8.49 -4.61 4.30
C HIS A 59 -8.24 -3.78 5.56
N VAL A 60 -8.87 -2.61 5.71
CA VAL A 60 -8.59 -1.66 6.81
C VAL A 60 -8.80 -2.26 8.20
N ASN A 61 -9.73 -3.21 8.33
CA ASN A 61 -10.01 -3.89 9.58
C ASN A 61 -8.99 -4.99 9.91
N SER A 62 -8.22 -5.48 8.94
CA SER A 62 -7.23 -6.54 9.17
C SER A 62 -5.80 -6.03 9.29
N ILE A 63 -5.50 -4.83 8.77
CA ILE A 63 -4.15 -4.27 8.78
C ILE A 63 -3.77 -3.90 10.22
N ILE A 64 -2.66 -4.48 10.68
CA ILE A 64 -2.09 -4.23 12.02
C ILE A 64 -0.71 -3.57 11.96
N HIS A 65 -0.07 -3.56 10.78
CA HIS A 65 1.27 -3.00 10.58
C HIS A 65 1.31 -2.24 9.25
N LEU A 66 1.73 -0.98 9.32
CA LEU A 66 1.93 -0.13 8.15
C LEU A 66 3.30 0.55 8.19
N GLU A 67 4.08 0.37 7.13
CA GLU A 67 5.30 1.15 6.86
C GLU A 67 5.16 1.94 5.57
N ILE A 68 5.54 3.20 5.62
CA ILE A 68 5.48 4.11 4.49
C ILE A 68 6.83 4.78 4.37
N LYS A 69 7.47 4.60 3.22
CA LYS A 69 8.65 5.34 2.81
C LYS A 69 8.25 6.26 1.68
N TYR A 70 8.62 7.54 1.80
CA TYR A 70 8.21 8.62 0.91
C TYR A 70 6.72 8.90 1.04
N TYR A 71 6.44 9.96 1.81
CA TYR A 71 5.09 10.32 2.21
C TYR A 71 4.24 10.73 1.00
N THR A 72 3.03 10.17 0.88
CA THR A 72 2.06 10.48 -0.18
C THR A 72 0.71 10.88 0.43
N SER A 73 0.09 11.92 -0.12
CA SER A 73 -1.23 12.46 0.28
C SER A 73 -2.31 11.39 0.39
N ALA A 74 -2.33 10.42 -0.54
CA ALA A 74 -3.31 9.34 -0.56
C ALA A 74 -3.37 8.56 0.77
N ILE A 75 -2.21 8.39 1.42
CA ILE A 75 -2.11 7.60 2.65
C ILE A 75 -2.71 8.32 3.86
N HIS A 76 -2.84 9.65 3.83
CA HIS A 76 -3.50 10.41 4.89
C HIS A 76 -4.95 9.99 5.06
N PHE A 77 -5.60 9.57 3.98
CA PHE A 77 -6.98 9.10 4.00
C PHE A 77 -7.11 7.65 4.46
N LEU A 78 -6.03 6.86 4.36
CA LEU A 78 -6.02 5.46 4.77
C LEU A 78 -5.77 5.32 6.26
N ILE A 79 -4.75 6.00 6.80
CA ILE A 79 -4.31 5.83 8.20
C ILE A 79 -5.49 5.94 9.20
N PRO A 80 -6.39 6.93 9.12
CA PRO A 80 -7.52 7.05 10.05
C PRO A 80 -8.52 5.88 9.98
N LYS A 81 -8.55 5.13 8.86
CA LYS A 81 -9.43 3.97 8.68
C LYS A 81 -8.87 2.70 9.32
N LEU A 82 -7.57 2.65 9.63
CA LEU A 82 -6.87 1.45 10.14
C LEU A 82 -7.07 1.29 11.65
N ILE A 83 -8.31 1.02 12.08
CA ILE A 83 -8.68 0.97 13.51
C ILE A 83 -7.93 -0.08 14.33
N ASN A 84 -7.39 -1.11 13.68
CA ASN A 84 -6.65 -2.20 14.33
C ASN A 84 -5.12 -2.06 14.21
N LEU A 85 -4.64 -0.90 13.73
CA LEU A 85 -3.22 -0.64 13.55
C LEU A 85 -2.47 -0.68 14.89
N ARG A 86 -1.41 -1.49 14.96
CA ARG A 86 -0.55 -1.65 16.15
C ARG A 86 0.84 -1.08 15.92
N TYR A 87 1.28 -1.05 14.67
CA TYR A 87 2.56 -0.49 14.29
C TYR A 87 2.40 0.44 13.09
N LEU A 88 2.92 1.66 13.24
CA LEU A 88 2.99 2.65 12.19
C LEU A 88 4.42 3.18 12.10
N LYS A 89 5.01 3.09 10.90
CA LYS A 89 6.26 3.77 10.57
C LYS A 89 6.02 4.67 9.37
N VAL A 90 6.27 5.95 9.54
CA VAL A 90 6.25 6.94 8.47
C VAL A 90 7.65 7.50 8.34
N VAL A 91 8.23 7.39 7.16
CA VAL A 91 9.51 8.01 6.82
C VAL A 91 9.26 9.04 5.74
N ASP A 92 9.37 10.30 6.13
CA ASP A 92 9.31 11.43 5.23
C ASP A 92 10.72 11.85 4.84
N TYR A 93 11.05 11.71 3.56
CA TYR A 93 12.32 12.15 3.01
C TYR A 93 12.07 13.45 2.24
N TYR A 94 12.51 14.57 2.80
CA TYR A 94 12.61 15.83 2.06
C TYR A 94 13.66 15.69 0.96
N ILE A 95 13.24 15.51 -0.29
CA ILE A 95 14.13 15.66 -1.44
C ILE A 95 14.18 17.15 -1.76
N PHE A 96 15.27 17.82 -1.39
CA PHE A 96 15.57 19.16 -1.90
C PHE A 96 15.65 19.06 -3.42
N LYS A 97 14.67 19.61 -4.14
CA LYS A 97 14.83 19.94 -5.56
C LYS A 97 15.70 21.19 -5.62
N SER A 98 17.01 21.01 -5.83
CA SER A 98 17.89 22.09 -6.26
C SER A 98 17.79 22.23 -7.79
N SER A 99 16.97 23.18 -8.24
CA SER A 99 17.15 24.07 -9.41
C SER A 99 15.81 24.67 -9.82
#